data_AF-F6GCG7-F1
#
_entry.id   AF-F6GCG7-F1
#
_cell.length_a   1.000
_cell.length_b   1.000
_cell.length_c   1.000
_cell.angle_alpha   90.00
_cell.angle_beta   90.00
_cell.angle_gamma   90.00
#
_symmetry.space_group_name_H-M   'P 1'
#
loop_
_entity.id
_entity.type
_entity.pdbx_description
1 polymer ?
#
loop_
_entity_poly.entity_id
_entity_poly.type
_entity_poly.pdbx_seq_one_letter_code
_entity_poly.pdbx_strand_id
1 'polypeptide(L)'
;MYSKLLYLCLAILFINLSFAQEQKIWELEHGEFKLYKSNGISARFESQNSKRHPGKFIASTGNRKGNRPSAEDIFITYRGTCGQQIKIETGQLFNHNPLLQTFIKTRKLEDLPIKNMLNALSKGLKKECEELESIRVNIGPLYIPKTESNTKAETITVQANMSKTNNWKLKEGFGASLDNLKIKFNTTPFLNTYLAVNYEGPCKTVQQLNIAPVFSNNTERYAYKKPTGMLYYEKIAKRTIKPFLLECPDVETFEFSLKDVPDNVFIREGTKGVIKANKSNNWQLNLSDFGYYSAEAPRINSYSDLITQLETNEFPFFERYSDFFKLFYEDFMDAYGTTCRNNLSNVTKISIHAFESRYNSDGFKISETSLGEPQVSYVETKYFNIYNKFAAYNKQTVMYNIFKAYLEGKSQNNIEPVRQAILFRLEGSQQINKYINSNCNDAKLKAMYNYIQKLARSL
;
A
#
# COMPACT_ATOMS: atom_id res chain seq x y z
N MET A 1 32.64 42.94 -43.14
CA MET A 1 33.58 42.48 -42.08
C MET A 1 32.93 42.18 -40.73
N TYR A 2 31.73 42.70 -40.39
CA TYR A 2 31.12 42.50 -39.07
C TYR A 2 30.47 41.13 -38.80
N SER A 3 30.09 40.36 -39.83
CA SER A 3 29.41 39.06 -39.66
C SER A 3 30.34 37.92 -39.19
N LYS A 4 31.62 37.94 -39.61
CA LYS A 4 32.60 36.91 -39.19
C LYS A 4 33.06 37.08 -37.73
N LEU A 5 33.08 38.32 -37.22
CA LEU A 5 33.40 38.58 -35.81
C LEU A 5 32.25 38.14 -34.88
N LEU A 6 31.01 38.32 -35.30
CA LEU A 6 29.83 37.91 -34.52
C LEU A 6 29.76 36.40 -34.37
N TYR A 7 30.08 35.64 -35.44
CA TYR A 7 30.15 34.18 -35.40
C TYR A 7 31.28 33.67 -34.50
N LEU A 8 32.43 34.34 -34.50
CA LEU A 8 33.55 33.98 -33.63
C LEU A 8 33.21 34.25 -32.15
N CYS A 9 32.57 35.39 -31.85
CA CYS A 9 32.11 35.69 -30.49
C CYS A 9 31.00 34.74 -30.02
N LEU A 10 30.05 34.35 -30.89
CA LEU A 10 29.03 33.34 -30.58
C LEU A 10 29.64 31.95 -30.39
N ALA A 11 30.61 31.56 -31.22
CA ALA A 11 31.31 30.28 -31.06
C ALA A 11 32.12 30.24 -29.75
N ILE A 12 32.79 31.33 -29.38
CA ILE A 12 33.51 31.44 -28.10
C ILE A 12 32.53 31.47 -26.91
N LEU A 13 31.33 32.06 -27.07
CA LEU A 13 30.27 32.00 -26.05
C LEU A 13 29.73 30.58 -25.88
N PHE A 14 29.52 29.83 -26.97
CA PHE A 14 29.05 28.45 -26.94
C PHE A 14 30.11 27.48 -26.40
N ILE A 15 31.39 27.68 -26.75
CA ILE A 15 32.51 26.86 -26.22
C ILE A 15 32.70 27.08 -24.71
N ASN A 16 32.44 28.30 -24.21
CA ASN A 16 32.47 28.59 -22.77
C ASN A 16 31.20 28.17 -22.00
N LEU A 17 30.09 27.85 -22.70
CA LEU A 17 28.84 27.36 -22.08
C LEU A 17 28.75 25.84 -22.03
N SER A 18 29.56 25.12 -22.81
CA SER A 18 29.83 23.70 -22.60
C SER A 18 30.82 23.46 -21.46
N PHE A 19 30.52 23.98 -20.27
CA PHE A 19 30.99 23.31 -19.06
C PHE A 19 30.39 21.93 -19.08
N ALA A 20 31.20 20.90 -19.35
CA ALA A 20 30.80 19.52 -19.18
C ALA A 20 30.21 19.40 -17.77
N GLN A 21 28.89 19.23 -17.66
CA GLN A 21 28.23 19.03 -16.39
C GLN A 21 28.83 17.74 -15.82
N GLU A 22 29.62 17.89 -14.77
CA GLU A 22 30.35 16.77 -14.17
C GLU A 22 29.32 15.73 -13.73
N GLN A 23 29.36 14.54 -14.35
CA GLN A 23 28.42 13.45 -14.09
C GLN A 23 28.27 13.23 -12.59
N LYS A 24 27.04 13.14 -12.09
CA LYS A 24 26.78 12.93 -10.66
C LYS A 24 27.19 11.52 -10.26
N ILE A 25 27.44 11.30 -8.96
CA ILE A 25 27.90 10.00 -8.47
C ILE A 25 26.93 8.85 -8.82
N TRP A 26 25.63 9.12 -8.87
CA TRP A 26 24.60 8.15 -9.27
C TRP A 26 24.42 8.01 -10.78
N GLU A 27 25.20 8.72 -11.59
CA GLU A 27 25.25 8.54 -13.05
C GLU A 27 26.42 7.64 -13.46
N LEU A 28 27.34 7.37 -12.53
CA LEU A 28 28.50 6.51 -12.74
C LEU A 28 28.14 5.01 -12.73
N GLU A 29 28.98 4.21 -13.39
CA GLU A 29 28.81 2.76 -13.43
C GLU A 29 29.00 2.12 -12.05
N HIS A 30 28.47 0.90 -11.88
CA HIS A 30 28.59 0.21 -10.60
C HIS A 30 30.06 -0.10 -10.28
N GLY A 31 30.51 0.33 -9.10
CA GLY A 31 31.90 0.17 -8.65
C GLY A 31 32.80 1.36 -8.97
N GLU A 32 32.36 2.30 -9.80
CA GLU A 32 33.03 3.59 -9.97
C GLU A 32 32.86 4.47 -8.74
N PHE A 33 33.87 5.30 -8.49
CA PHE A 33 33.92 6.13 -7.31
C PHE A 33 34.57 7.49 -7.57
N LYS A 34 34.19 8.47 -6.76
CA LYS A 34 34.81 9.78 -6.67
C LYS A 34 35.49 9.97 -5.32
N LEU A 35 36.57 10.73 -5.30
CA LEU A 35 37.31 11.07 -4.09
C LEU A 35 37.25 12.57 -3.81
N TYR A 36 36.83 12.92 -2.60
CA TYR A 36 36.77 14.29 -2.11
C TYR A 36 37.78 14.46 -0.97
N LYS A 37 38.79 15.30 -1.19
CA LYS A 37 39.89 15.50 -0.24
C LYS A 37 39.73 16.77 0.58
N SER A 38 40.05 16.67 1.87
CA SER A 38 40.17 17.78 2.82
C SER A 38 41.23 17.46 3.88
N ASN A 39 42.23 18.33 4.05
CA ASN A 39 43.26 18.24 5.10
C ASN A 39 43.86 16.84 5.28
N GLY A 40 44.31 16.21 4.17
CA GLY A 40 44.94 14.89 4.18
C GLY A 40 43.99 13.69 4.33
N ILE A 41 42.68 13.91 4.51
CA ILE A 41 41.65 12.87 4.51
C ILE A 41 40.91 12.85 3.19
N SER A 42 40.56 11.65 2.71
CA SER A 42 39.75 11.44 1.50
C SER A 42 38.42 10.79 1.87
N ALA A 43 37.32 11.39 1.42
CA ALA A 43 36.01 10.78 1.42
C ALA A 43 35.75 10.12 0.06
N ARG A 44 35.35 8.85 0.08
CA ARG A 44 35.07 8.02 -1.09
C ARG A 44 33.57 7.93 -1.31
N PHE A 45 33.13 8.28 -2.51
CA PHE A 45 31.74 8.26 -2.94
C PHE A 45 31.60 7.19 -4.01
N GLU A 46 30.73 6.22 -3.83
CA GLU A 46 30.56 5.08 -4.73
C GLU A 46 29.13 4.99 -5.24
N SER A 47 28.97 4.73 -6.54
CA SER A 47 27.66 4.48 -7.14
C SER A 47 27.05 3.19 -6.60
N GLN A 48 25.81 3.26 -6.12
CA GLN A 48 24.98 2.10 -5.83
C GLN A 48 23.82 1.98 -6.80
N ASN A 49 24.07 2.30 -8.06
CA ASN A 49 23.10 2.18 -9.13
C ASN A 49 22.49 0.77 -9.18
N SER A 50 21.29 0.70 -8.63
CA SER A 50 20.38 -0.44 -8.72
C SER A 50 19.18 0.04 -9.51
N LYS A 51 18.70 -0.77 -10.47
CA LYS A 51 17.44 -0.48 -11.18
C LYS A 51 16.25 -0.23 -10.23
N ARG A 52 16.33 -0.72 -8.99
CA ARG A 52 15.28 -0.56 -7.96
C ARG A 52 15.42 0.73 -7.13
N HIS A 53 16.56 1.42 -7.20
CA HIS A 53 16.87 2.60 -6.39
C HIS A 53 17.74 3.58 -7.17
N PRO A 54 17.17 4.29 -8.17
CA PRO A 54 17.90 5.31 -8.90
C PRO A 54 18.37 6.41 -7.93
N GLY A 55 19.59 6.92 -8.13
CA GLY A 55 20.12 8.02 -7.32
C GLY A 55 20.82 7.63 -6.01
N LYS A 56 20.89 6.33 -5.66
CA LYS A 56 21.56 5.90 -4.41
C LYS A 56 23.08 5.82 -4.56
N PHE A 57 23.78 6.28 -3.52
CA PHE A 57 25.24 6.17 -3.42
C PHE A 57 25.68 5.88 -1.98
N ILE A 58 26.91 5.41 -1.82
CA ILE A 58 27.59 5.37 -0.52
C ILE A 58 28.57 6.54 -0.48
N ALA A 59 28.64 7.23 0.64
CA ALA A 59 29.76 8.09 0.96
C ALA A 59 30.42 7.59 2.23
N SER A 60 31.73 7.37 2.21
CA SER A 60 32.48 6.89 3.36
C SER A 60 33.79 7.63 3.53
N THR A 61 34.22 7.80 4.77
CA THR A 61 35.52 8.40 5.12
C THR A 61 36.02 7.79 6.42
N GLY A 62 37.33 7.79 6.61
CA GLY A 62 37.95 7.35 7.86
C GLY A 62 39.37 7.87 8.00
N ASN A 63 39.96 7.63 9.17
CA ASN A 63 41.36 7.92 9.49
C ASN A 63 42.34 6.78 9.12
N ARG A 64 41.84 5.71 8.49
CA ARG A 64 42.59 4.52 8.15
C ARG A 64 43.74 4.80 7.18
N LYS A 65 44.94 4.30 7.51
CA LYS A 65 46.16 4.41 6.69
C LYS A 65 46.62 3.11 6.02
N GLY A 66 46.00 1.95 6.34
CA GLY A 66 46.44 0.62 5.88
C GLY A 66 45.34 -0.23 5.20
N ASN A 67 45.71 -1.45 4.76
CA ASN A 67 44.84 -2.34 3.98
C ASN A 67 43.88 -3.23 4.81
N ARG A 68 43.92 -3.19 6.14
CA ARG A 68 42.95 -3.87 7.01
C ARG A 68 42.34 -2.89 8.04
N PRO A 69 41.05 -3.02 8.40
CA PRO A 69 40.47 -2.22 9.48
C PRO A 69 41.14 -2.55 10.83
N SER A 70 41.33 -1.55 11.68
CA SER A 70 41.76 -1.71 13.07
C SER A 70 40.71 -1.15 14.04
N ALA A 71 40.82 -1.49 15.32
CA ALA A 71 39.99 -0.90 16.38
C ALA A 71 40.29 0.60 16.61
N GLU A 72 41.37 1.13 16.03
CA GLU A 72 41.74 2.55 16.07
C GLU A 72 41.13 3.35 14.93
N ASP A 73 40.50 2.67 13.96
CA ASP A 73 39.86 3.32 12.85
C ASP A 73 38.48 3.86 13.24
N ILE A 74 38.26 5.14 12.97
CA ILE A 74 36.95 5.79 13.02
C ILE A 74 36.45 5.88 11.59
N PHE A 75 35.31 5.23 11.33
CA PHE A 75 34.64 5.29 10.03
C PHE A 75 33.36 6.08 10.14
N ILE A 76 33.13 6.95 9.15
CA ILE A 76 31.88 7.66 8.95
C ILE A 76 31.31 7.19 7.63
N THR A 77 30.05 6.74 7.63
CA THR A 77 29.39 6.25 6.43
C THR A 77 28.01 6.88 6.28
N TYR A 78 27.65 7.16 5.03
CA TYR A 78 26.32 7.50 4.57
C TYR A 78 25.92 6.56 3.44
N ARG A 79 24.66 6.17 3.41
CA ARG A 79 24.08 5.35 2.33
C ARG A 79 22.66 5.81 2.06
N GLY A 80 22.42 6.44 0.91
CA GLY A 80 21.12 7.00 0.60
C GLY A 80 21.07 7.76 -0.72
N THR A 81 19.99 8.51 -0.90
CA THR A 81 19.79 9.47 -2.00
C THR A 81 19.91 10.89 -1.47
N CYS A 82 20.25 11.84 -2.34
CA CYS A 82 20.26 13.25 -1.96
C CYS A 82 18.93 13.72 -1.34
N GLY A 83 19.05 14.70 -0.44
CA GLY A 83 17.95 15.34 0.26
C GLY A 83 18.42 16.67 0.86
N GLN A 84 17.48 17.50 1.31
CA GLN A 84 17.80 18.74 2.02
C GLN A 84 18.54 18.50 3.33
N GLN A 85 18.39 17.30 3.89
CA GLN A 85 19.08 16.87 5.08
C GLN A 85 19.64 15.47 4.88
N ILE A 86 20.90 15.29 5.27
CA ILE A 86 21.58 13.99 5.23
C ILE A 86 22.06 13.64 6.63
N LYS A 87 21.73 12.44 7.10
CA LYS A 87 22.30 11.90 8.34
C LYS A 87 23.52 11.05 8.04
N ILE A 88 24.58 11.29 8.80
CA ILE A 88 25.79 10.47 8.80
C ILE A 88 26.03 9.93 10.19
N GLU A 89 26.59 8.72 10.24
CA GLU A 89 26.85 8.02 11.49
C GLU A 89 28.30 7.57 11.51
N THR A 90 28.93 7.67 12.69
CA THR A 90 30.17 6.94 12.94
C THR A 90 29.85 5.47 13.24
N GLY A 91 30.77 4.56 12.94
CA GLY A 91 30.74 3.22 13.53
C GLY A 91 30.88 3.25 15.06
N GLN A 92 30.80 2.06 15.68
CA GLN A 92 31.12 1.88 17.09
C GLN A 92 32.54 2.40 17.39
N LEU A 93 32.66 3.18 18.46
CA LEU A 93 33.92 3.74 18.92
C LEU A 93 34.45 2.96 20.11
N PHE A 94 35.77 2.82 20.18
CA PHE A 94 36.44 2.05 21.22
C PHE A 94 37.15 2.95 22.22
N ASN A 95 36.94 2.71 23.52
CA ASN A 95 37.52 3.49 24.61
C ASN A 95 39.05 3.46 24.68
N HIS A 96 39.68 2.43 24.13
CA HIS A 96 41.13 2.30 24.04
C HIS A 96 41.72 3.00 22.81
N ASN A 97 40.90 3.60 21.93
CA ASN A 97 41.40 4.32 20.77
C ASN A 97 42.21 5.55 21.23
N PRO A 98 43.49 5.67 20.87
CA PRO A 98 44.36 6.75 21.34
C PRO A 98 43.87 8.14 20.90
N LEU A 99 43.20 8.23 19.75
CA LEU A 99 42.68 9.49 19.22
C LEU A 99 41.47 10.02 20.00
N LEU A 100 40.80 9.15 20.77
CA LEU A 100 39.62 9.51 21.55
C LEU A 100 39.95 9.88 23.00
N GLN A 101 41.21 9.71 23.45
CA GLN A 101 41.56 9.88 24.87
C GLN A 101 41.33 11.30 25.39
N THR A 102 41.63 12.32 24.58
CA THR A 102 41.38 13.72 24.94
C THR A 102 39.88 13.98 25.07
N PHE A 103 39.08 13.58 24.07
CA PHE A 103 37.63 13.68 24.13
C PHE A 103 37.02 12.91 25.31
N ILE A 104 37.55 11.73 25.63
CA ILE A 104 37.10 10.95 26.79
C ILE A 104 37.29 11.73 28.09
N LYS A 105 38.32 12.56 28.19
CA LYS A 105 38.56 13.38 29.39
C LYS A 105 37.72 14.66 29.40
N THR A 106 37.62 15.34 28.27
CA THR A 106 37.07 16.71 28.21
C THR A 106 35.58 16.75 27.89
N ARG A 107 35.05 15.72 27.22
CA ARG A 107 33.68 15.64 26.66
C ARG A 107 33.34 16.75 25.65
N LYS A 108 34.32 17.53 25.19
CA LYS A 108 34.07 18.64 24.26
C LYS A 108 34.08 18.16 22.81
N LEU A 109 33.11 18.61 22.02
CA LEU A 109 32.99 18.28 20.60
C LEU A 109 34.25 18.59 19.77
N GLU A 110 34.98 19.64 20.15
CA GLU A 110 36.21 20.07 19.46
C GLU A 110 37.38 19.08 19.61
N ASP A 111 37.38 18.28 20.67
CA ASP A 111 38.39 17.26 20.95
C ASP A 111 38.13 15.94 20.21
N LEU A 112 37.02 15.83 19.47
CA LEU A 112 36.76 14.68 18.61
C LEU A 112 37.59 14.76 17.32
N PRO A 113 38.40 13.73 16.99
CA PRO A 113 39.31 13.73 15.86
C PRO A 113 38.62 13.50 14.50
N ILE A 114 37.37 13.96 14.34
CA ILE A 114 36.51 13.67 13.18
C ILE A 114 36.32 14.87 12.24
N LYS A 115 36.70 16.08 12.66
CA LYS A 115 36.46 17.33 11.92
C LYS A 115 36.93 17.26 10.46
N ASN A 116 38.15 16.75 10.22
CA ASN A 116 38.69 16.66 8.86
C ASN A 116 37.97 15.60 8.01
N MET A 117 37.52 14.49 8.62
CA MET A 117 36.69 13.48 7.96
C MET A 117 35.34 14.08 7.54
N LEU A 118 34.68 14.79 8.45
CA LEU A 118 33.41 15.48 8.19
C LEU A 118 33.55 16.55 7.10
N ASN A 119 34.65 17.30 7.09
CA ASN A 119 34.91 18.29 6.04
C ASN A 119 35.10 17.65 4.65
N ALA A 120 35.83 16.54 4.56
CA ALA A 120 36.00 15.80 3.32
C ALA A 120 34.65 15.27 2.80
N LEU A 121 33.85 14.70 3.69
CA LEU A 121 32.52 14.18 3.37
C LEU A 121 31.54 15.30 2.97
N SER A 122 31.49 16.38 3.75
CA SER A 122 30.64 17.55 3.48
C SER A 122 30.97 18.17 2.12
N LYS A 123 32.25 18.24 1.74
CA LYS A 123 32.66 18.73 0.42
C LYS A 123 32.07 17.89 -0.71
N GLY A 124 32.11 16.57 -0.61
CA GLY A 124 31.50 15.67 -1.59
C GLY A 124 29.98 15.78 -1.61
N LEU A 125 29.33 15.71 -0.43
CA LEU A 125 27.87 15.80 -0.32
C LEU A 125 27.33 17.11 -0.89
N LYS A 126 28.01 18.25 -0.66
CA LYS A 126 27.62 19.55 -1.24
C LYS A 126 27.73 19.61 -2.77
N LYS A 127 28.66 18.85 -3.36
CA LYS A 127 28.88 18.84 -4.82
C LYS A 127 27.90 17.88 -5.50
N GLU A 128 27.64 16.74 -4.88
CA GLU A 128 26.73 15.73 -5.40
C GLU A 128 25.26 16.16 -5.17
N CYS A 129 24.90 16.66 -3.99
CA CYS A 129 23.52 16.98 -3.61
C CYS A 129 23.23 18.49 -3.60
N GLU A 130 22.60 18.98 -4.66
CA GLU A 130 22.31 20.42 -4.87
C GLU A 130 21.31 20.98 -3.83
N GLU A 131 20.33 20.17 -3.46
CA GLU A 131 19.31 20.54 -2.46
C GLU A 131 19.82 20.49 -1.02
N LEU A 132 21.05 20.04 -0.75
CA LEU A 132 21.54 19.84 0.62
C LEU A 132 21.61 21.14 1.42
N GLU A 133 20.91 21.19 2.54
CA GLU A 133 20.89 22.31 3.49
C GLU A 133 21.57 21.99 4.82
N SER A 134 21.57 20.72 5.23
CA SER A 134 22.19 20.28 6.49
C SER A 134 22.70 18.84 6.47
N ILE A 135 23.71 18.58 7.30
CA ILE A 135 24.24 17.25 7.61
C ILE A 135 24.08 17.03 9.13
N ARG A 136 23.29 16.03 9.52
CA ARG A 136 23.19 15.56 10.91
C ARG A 136 24.30 14.54 11.16
N VAL A 137 24.99 14.69 12.29
CA VAL A 137 26.11 13.84 12.66
C VAL A 137 25.80 13.14 13.97
N ASN A 138 25.70 11.81 13.93
CA ASN A 138 25.66 10.96 15.11
C ASN A 138 27.02 10.31 15.33
N ILE A 139 27.58 10.51 16.51
CA ILE A 139 28.91 10.04 16.88
C ILE A 139 28.77 9.08 18.05
N GLY A 140 29.35 7.89 17.94
CA GLY A 140 29.21 6.80 18.89
C GLY A 140 28.36 5.63 18.35
N PRO A 141 28.06 4.65 19.20
CA PRO A 141 28.28 4.65 20.65
C PRO A 141 29.76 4.46 21.03
N LEU A 142 30.19 5.13 22.11
CA LEU A 142 31.47 4.91 22.79
C LEU A 142 31.20 4.36 24.20
N TYR A 143 31.55 3.10 24.43
CA TYR A 143 31.35 2.45 25.73
C TYR A 143 32.57 2.64 26.63
N ILE A 144 32.36 3.23 27.81
CA ILE A 144 33.36 3.36 28.87
C ILE A 144 33.05 2.33 29.96
N PRO A 145 33.90 1.31 30.17
CA PRO A 145 33.69 0.31 31.20
C PRO A 145 33.82 0.92 32.60
N LYS A 146 33.23 0.22 33.58
CA LYS A 146 33.41 0.54 35.00
C LYS A 146 34.91 0.45 35.36
N THR A 147 35.41 1.44 36.10
CA THR A 147 36.78 1.48 36.66
C THR A 147 36.72 1.66 38.17
N GLU A 148 37.84 1.55 38.87
CA GLU A 148 37.92 1.87 40.30
C GLU A 148 37.49 3.32 40.60
N SER A 149 37.70 4.22 39.64
CA SER A 149 37.32 5.64 39.71
C SER A 149 35.91 5.97 39.19
N ASN A 150 35.19 5.01 38.59
CA ASN A 150 33.87 5.25 38.01
C ASN A 150 32.91 4.10 38.38
N THR A 151 31.85 4.39 39.13
CA THR A 151 30.99 3.37 39.75
C THR A 151 30.02 2.70 38.79
N LYS A 152 29.82 3.25 37.58
CA LYS A 152 28.94 2.69 36.54
C LYS A 152 29.61 2.74 35.17
N ALA A 153 29.33 1.75 34.33
CA ALA A 153 29.66 1.83 32.92
C ALA A 153 28.82 2.92 32.25
N GLU A 154 29.43 3.63 31.31
CA GLU A 154 28.83 4.78 30.62
C GLU A 154 28.84 4.52 29.10
N THR A 155 27.79 4.94 28.40
CA THR A 155 27.77 4.96 26.93
C THR A 155 27.57 6.39 26.46
N ILE A 156 28.51 6.87 25.66
CA ILE A 156 28.52 8.25 25.16
C ILE A 156 28.08 8.23 23.70
N THR A 157 27.09 9.06 23.40
CA THR A 157 26.65 9.37 22.04
C THR A 157 26.59 10.89 21.91
N VAL A 158 27.20 11.44 20.86
CA VAL A 158 27.18 12.88 20.60
C VAL A 158 26.34 13.14 19.35
N GLN A 159 25.45 14.12 19.47
CA GLN A 159 24.66 14.64 18.36
C GLN A 159 25.22 15.99 17.95
N ALA A 160 25.44 16.18 16.66
CA ALA A 160 25.98 17.41 16.10
C ALA A 160 25.40 17.69 14.71
N ASN A 161 25.59 18.91 14.21
CA ASN A 161 25.17 19.29 12.85
C ASN A 161 26.19 20.17 12.12
N MET A 162 26.10 20.16 10.80
CA MET A 162 26.73 21.13 9.89
C MET A 162 25.66 21.59 8.90
N SER A 163 25.46 22.89 8.73
CA SER A 163 24.38 23.41 7.87
C SER A 163 24.85 24.60 7.03
N LYS A 164 24.08 24.93 5.98
CA LYS A 164 24.29 26.19 5.23
C LYS A 164 24.24 27.39 6.18
N THR A 165 23.27 27.42 7.10
CA THR A 165 23.05 28.53 8.04
C THR A 165 24.19 28.75 9.03
N ASN A 166 24.93 27.70 9.39
CA ASN A 166 26.07 27.80 10.30
C ASN A 166 27.43 27.82 9.57
N ASN A 167 27.42 28.09 8.25
CA ASN A 167 28.59 28.06 7.37
C ASN A 167 29.33 26.71 7.40
N TRP A 168 28.57 25.62 7.48
CA TRP A 168 29.05 24.24 7.56
C TRP A 168 30.03 24.00 8.71
N LYS A 169 29.90 24.74 9.81
CA LYS A 169 30.68 24.52 11.02
C LYS A 169 30.01 23.40 11.82
N LEU A 170 30.82 22.51 12.39
CA LEU A 170 30.31 21.49 13.30
C LEU A 170 29.82 22.17 14.59
N LYS A 171 28.55 21.97 14.93
CA LYS A 171 27.90 22.49 16.13
C LYS A 171 27.26 21.36 16.91
N GLU A 172 27.29 21.46 18.23
CA GLU A 172 26.64 20.50 19.14
C GLU A 172 25.12 20.63 19.07
N GLY A 173 24.42 19.49 19.17
CA GLY A 173 22.97 19.39 19.02
C GLY A 173 22.51 19.55 17.57
N PHE A 174 21.21 19.41 17.34
CA PHE A 174 20.61 19.59 16.01
C PHE A 174 20.04 21.00 15.79
N GLY A 175 19.65 21.71 16.86
CA GLY A 175 19.14 23.09 16.82
C GLY A 175 17.82 23.28 16.06
N ALA A 176 17.17 24.45 16.22
CA ALA A 176 15.89 24.80 15.59
C ALA A 176 15.95 24.91 14.05
N SER A 177 17.15 24.91 13.45
CA SER A 177 17.34 25.01 12.00
C SER A 177 16.86 23.79 11.21
N LEU A 178 16.49 22.69 11.88
CA LEU A 178 16.11 21.42 11.23
C LEU A 178 14.63 21.06 11.40
N ASP A 179 13.87 21.82 12.18
CA ASP A 179 12.47 21.51 12.54
C ASP A 179 11.50 21.59 11.33
N ASN A 180 11.91 22.26 10.25
CA ASN A 180 11.11 22.48 9.05
C ASN A 180 11.63 21.77 7.78
N LEU A 181 12.68 20.95 7.88
CA LEU A 181 13.27 20.27 6.71
C LEU A 181 12.49 19.01 6.35
N LYS A 182 12.21 18.83 5.05
CA LYS A 182 11.54 17.64 4.54
C LYS A 182 12.55 16.52 4.32
N ILE A 183 12.26 15.33 4.84
CA ILE A 183 12.98 14.11 4.50
C ILE A 183 12.34 13.47 3.28
N LYS A 184 13.16 12.88 2.40
CA LYS A 184 12.72 12.00 1.32
C LYS A 184 13.06 10.56 1.71
N PHE A 185 12.06 9.70 1.78
CA PHE A 185 12.20 8.31 2.21
C PHE A 185 11.48 7.36 1.27
N ASN A 186 12.16 6.29 0.84
CA ASN A 186 11.60 5.29 -0.07
C ASN A 186 11.95 3.87 0.40
N THR A 187 10.94 3.01 0.62
CA THR A 187 11.18 1.58 0.83
C THR A 187 11.27 0.81 -0.48
N THR A 188 12.10 -0.24 -0.51
CA THR A 188 12.15 -1.17 -1.64
C THR A 188 10.81 -1.91 -1.81
N PRO A 189 10.21 -1.91 -3.01
CA PRO A 189 8.97 -2.63 -3.24
C PRO A 189 9.16 -4.16 -3.16
N PHE A 190 8.12 -4.88 -2.74
CA PHE A 190 8.09 -6.34 -2.86
C PHE A 190 7.87 -6.73 -4.32
N LEU A 191 8.72 -7.63 -4.85
CA LEU A 191 8.69 -8.03 -6.27
C LEU A 191 7.34 -8.56 -6.75
N ASN A 192 6.55 -9.18 -5.87
CA ASN A 192 5.28 -9.81 -6.23
C ASN A 192 4.07 -8.90 -6.00
N THR A 193 4.23 -7.74 -5.34
CA THR A 193 3.09 -6.86 -4.99
C THR A 193 3.32 -5.39 -5.31
N TYR A 194 4.54 -4.99 -5.67
CA TYR A 194 4.92 -3.61 -6.00
C TYR A 194 4.65 -2.58 -4.88
N LEU A 195 4.22 -3.00 -3.69
CA LEU A 195 3.91 -2.10 -2.58
C LEU A 195 5.18 -1.49 -1.98
N ALA A 196 5.14 -0.20 -1.71
CA ALA A 196 6.17 0.55 -1.00
C ALA A 196 5.58 1.77 -0.28
N VAL A 197 6.37 2.36 0.61
CA VAL A 197 6.20 3.71 1.14
C VAL A 197 7.18 4.63 0.41
N ASN A 198 6.63 5.65 -0.25
CA ASN A 198 7.37 6.81 -0.74
C ASN A 198 6.87 8.03 0.03
N TYR A 199 7.74 8.69 0.76
CA TYR A 199 7.40 9.80 1.64
C TYR A 199 8.32 10.99 1.39
N GLU A 200 7.73 12.17 1.27
CA GLU A 200 8.44 13.44 1.26
C GLU A 200 7.73 14.41 2.20
N GLY A 201 8.36 14.77 3.31
CA GLY A 201 7.74 15.62 4.32
C GLY A 201 8.54 15.73 5.62
N PRO A 202 8.06 16.54 6.58
CA PRO A 202 8.76 16.72 7.85
C PRO A 202 8.62 15.50 8.75
N CYS A 203 9.60 15.28 9.63
CA CYS A 203 9.46 14.32 10.73
C CYS A 203 8.36 14.78 11.70
N LYS A 204 7.49 13.86 12.15
CA LYS A 204 6.47 14.13 13.16
C LYS A 204 6.49 13.07 14.25
N THR A 205 6.11 13.42 15.48
CA THR A 205 5.95 12.45 16.59
C THR A 205 4.92 11.37 16.25
N VAL A 206 3.81 11.76 15.59
CA VAL A 206 2.88 10.85 14.92
C VAL A 206 3.13 10.92 13.41
N GLN A 207 3.82 9.92 12.90
CA GLN A 207 4.21 9.85 11.50
C GLN A 207 3.17 9.12 10.66
N GLN A 208 2.53 9.85 9.74
CA GLN A 208 1.63 9.27 8.76
C GLN A 208 2.40 8.88 7.50
N LEU A 209 2.23 7.64 7.06
CA LEU A 209 2.86 7.07 5.87
C LEU A 209 1.78 6.39 5.02
N ASN A 210 1.98 6.36 3.70
CA ASN A 210 1.06 5.70 2.77
C ASN A 210 1.76 4.53 2.11
N ILE A 211 1.17 3.34 2.23
CA ILE A 211 1.61 2.14 1.52
C ILE A 211 0.83 2.07 0.21
N ALA A 212 1.53 2.23 -0.90
CA ALA A 212 0.96 2.25 -2.23
C ALA A 212 1.78 1.39 -3.21
N PRO A 213 1.16 0.85 -4.28
CA PRO A 213 1.90 0.26 -5.37
C PRO A 213 2.74 1.31 -6.10
N VAL A 214 3.99 0.95 -6.36
CA VAL A 214 4.98 1.75 -7.11
C VAL A 214 5.41 0.96 -8.33
N PHE A 215 5.17 1.53 -9.51
CA PHE A 215 5.43 0.89 -10.79
C PHE A 215 6.64 1.55 -11.47
N SER A 216 7.48 0.75 -12.12
CA SER A 216 8.59 1.24 -12.92
C SER A 216 8.17 1.62 -14.35
N ASN A 217 7.05 1.07 -14.83
CA ASN A 217 6.53 1.31 -16.17
C ASN A 217 5.00 1.08 -16.25
N ASN A 218 4.39 1.45 -17.38
CA ASN A 218 2.95 1.31 -17.59
C ASN A 218 2.49 -0.15 -17.66
N THR A 219 3.31 -1.07 -18.18
CA THR A 219 2.97 -2.50 -18.28
C THR A 219 2.74 -3.12 -16.90
N GLU A 220 3.63 -2.83 -15.93
CA GLU A 220 3.46 -3.26 -14.54
C GLU A 220 2.19 -2.70 -13.92
N ARG A 221 1.86 -1.43 -14.21
CA ARG A 221 0.62 -0.81 -13.75
C ARG A 221 -0.61 -1.50 -14.29
N TYR A 222 -0.63 -1.87 -15.58
CA TYR A 222 -1.75 -2.58 -16.19
C TYR A 222 -1.89 -4.03 -15.72
N ALA A 223 -0.77 -4.69 -15.41
CA ALA A 223 -0.77 -6.07 -14.91
C ALA A 223 -1.00 -6.17 -13.39
N TYR A 224 -1.09 -5.03 -12.69
CA TYR A 224 -1.19 -5.00 -11.24
C TYR A 224 -2.48 -5.65 -10.74
N LYS A 225 -2.32 -6.53 -9.75
CA LYS A 225 -3.42 -7.08 -8.96
C LYS A 225 -3.23 -6.68 -7.52
N LYS A 226 -4.30 -6.21 -6.88
CA LYS A 226 -4.31 -5.89 -5.45
C LYS A 226 -3.90 -7.14 -4.64
N PRO A 227 -3.13 -6.99 -3.56
CA PRO A 227 -2.82 -8.11 -2.68
C PRO A 227 -4.08 -8.71 -2.08
N THR A 228 -4.09 -10.02 -1.92
CA THR A 228 -5.21 -10.80 -1.37
C THR A 228 -5.29 -10.78 0.16
N GLY A 229 -4.54 -9.91 0.86
CA GLY A 229 -4.56 -9.81 2.31
C GLY A 229 -3.51 -8.86 2.90
N MET A 230 -3.53 -8.71 4.23
CA MET A 230 -2.72 -7.72 4.96
C MET A 230 -1.23 -8.08 5.08
N LEU A 231 -0.86 -9.35 4.88
CA LEU A 231 0.51 -9.85 5.09
C LEU A 231 1.58 -9.00 4.39
N TYR A 232 1.34 -8.55 3.15
CA TYR A 232 2.31 -7.75 2.41
C TYR A 232 2.40 -6.31 2.92
N TYR A 233 1.28 -5.72 3.35
CA TYR A 233 1.27 -4.40 3.98
C TYR A 233 2.01 -4.42 5.31
N GLU A 234 1.81 -5.45 6.13
CA GLU A 234 2.56 -5.65 7.38
C GLU A 234 4.07 -5.76 7.15
N LYS A 235 4.48 -6.53 6.13
CA LYS A 235 5.89 -6.67 5.79
C LYS A 235 6.51 -5.34 5.35
N ILE A 236 5.79 -4.52 4.58
CA ILE A 236 6.25 -3.17 4.20
C ILE A 236 6.33 -2.26 5.41
N ALA A 237 5.30 -2.22 6.26
CA ALA A 237 5.30 -1.43 7.49
C ALA A 237 6.51 -1.77 8.37
N LYS A 238 6.74 -3.07 8.67
CA LYS A 238 7.91 -3.55 9.43
C LYS A 238 9.25 -3.14 8.80
N ARG A 239 9.36 -3.23 7.46
CA ARG A 239 10.58 -2.83 6.72
C ARG A 239 10.78 -1.32 6.69
N THR A 240 9.73 -0.53 6.87
CA THR A 240 9.78 0.93 6.86
C THR A 240 10.27 1.49 8.20
N ILE A 241 9.76 0.95 9.32
CA ILE A 241 9.95 1.53 10.66
C ILE A 241 11.44 1.75 10.99
N LYS A 242 12.27 0.69 10.96
CA LYS A 242 13.67 0.79 11.40
C LYS A 242 14.47 1.80 10.57
N PRO A 243 14.46 1.74 9.22
CA PRO A 243 15.14 2.75 8.41
C PRO A 243 14.58 4.16 8.58
N PHE A 244 13.26 4.32 8.75
CA PHE A 244 12.65 5.64 8.94
C PHE A 244 13.07 6.27 10.26
N LEU A 245 13.18 5.48 11.33
CA LEU A 245 13.67 5.94 12.65
C LEU A 245 15.14 6.37 12.62
N LEU A 246 15.93 5.91 11.64
CA LEU A 246 17.28 6.46 11.44
C LEU A 246 17.20 7.93 11.03
N GLU A 247 16.24 8.31 10.17
CA GLU A 247 16.06 9.69 9.71
C GLU A 247 15.28 10.55 10.73
N CYS A 248 14.26 9.96 11.37
CA CYS A 248 13.38 10.63 12.33
C CYS A 248 13.32 9.86 13.67
N PRO A 249 14.28 10.07 14.60
CA PRO A 249 14.35 9.31 15.86
C PRO A 249 13.25 9.65 16.88
N ASP A 250 12.63 10.83 16.75
CA ASP A 250 11.60 11.35 17.67
C ASP A 250 10.18 10.86 17.34
N VAL A 251 10.02 10.04 16.31
CA VAL A 251 8.73 9.39 16.03
C VAL A 251 8.39 8.47 17.20
N GLU A 252 7.15 8.55 17.68
CA GLU A 252 6.60 7.69 18.72
C GLU A 252 5.56 6.72 18.15
N THR A 253 4.84 7.17 17.12
CA THR A 253 3.74 6.42 16.50
C THR A 253 3.85 6.51 14.98
N PHE A 254 3.73 5.37 14.30
CA PHE A 254 3.48 5.30 12.87
C PHE A 254 2.01 4.95 12.60
N GLU A 255 1.38 5.70 11.71
CA GLU A 255 0.08 5.38 11.10
C GLU A 255 0.30 5.09 9.60
N PHE A 256 0.22 3.82 9.21
CA PHE A 256 0.31 3.42 7.80
C PHE A 256 -1.08 3.33 7.19
N SER A 257 -1.40 4.30 6.33
CA SER A 257 -2.56 4.24 5.43
C SER A 257 -2.29 3.31 4.24
N LEU A 258 -3.35 2.72 3.70
CA LEU A 258 -3.29 1.80 2.57
C LEU A 258 -3.99 2.46 1.39
N LYS A 259 -3.29 2.61 0.26
CA LYS A 259 -3.91 3.13 -0.96
C LYS A 259 -5.05 2.24 -1.45
N ASP A 260 -4.87 0.92 -1.33
CA ASP A 260 -5.84 -0.08 -1.72
C ASP A 260 -6.02 -1.07 -0.55
N VAL A 261 -7.25 -1.25 -0.08
CA VAL A 261 -7.59 -2.30 0.89
C VAL A 261 -7.78 -3.63 0.13
N PRO A 262 -7.25 -4.76 0.63
CA PRO A 262 -7.49 -6.08 0.04
C PRO A 262 -8.98 -6.44 -0.07
N ASP A 263 -9.38 -7.13 -1.13
CA ASP A 263 -10.79 -7.45 -1.42
C ASP A 263 -11.47 -8.34 -0.35
N ASN A 264 -10.68 -9.08 0.43
CA ASN A 264 -11.14 -9.93 1.54
C ASN A 264 -11.11 -9.25 2.91
N VAL A 265 -10.76 -7.97 2.96
CA VAL A 265 -10.60 -7.16 4.18
C VAL A 265 -11.52 -5.95 4.10
N PHE A 266 -11.98 -5.46 5.25
CA PHE A 266 -12.70 -4.20 5.36
C PHE A 266 -12.14 -3.32 6.47
N ILE A 267 -12.43 -2.03 6.39
CA ILE A 267 -12.13 -1.08 7.47
C ILE A 267 -13.30 -1.10 8.45
N ARG A 268 -13.01 -1.31 9.73
CA ARG A 268 -14.05 -1.29 10.78
C ARG A 268 -14.65 0.10 10.90
N GLU A 269 -15.96 0.14 11.11
CA GLU A 269 -16.71 1.38 11.28
C GLU A 269 -16.12 2.23 12.42
N GLY A 270 -16.08 3.56 12.23
CA GLY A 270 -15.53 4.51 13.21
C GLY A 270 -14.00 4.50 13.34
N THR A 271 -13.27 3.74 12.52
CA THR A 271 -11.80 3.71 12.53
C THR A 271 -11.19 4.45 11.35
N LYS A 272 -9.87 4.74 11.42
CA LYS A 272 -9.16 5.45 10.35
C LYS A 272 -8.73 4.53 9.20
N GLY A 273 -8.80 3.21 9.38
CA GLY A 273 -8.29 2.24 8.40
C GLY A 273 -6.77 2.31 8.23
N VAL A 274 -6.02 2.29 9.33
CA VAL A 274 -4.55 2.37 9.31
C VAL A 274 -3.91 1.24 10.12
N ILE A 275 -2.74 0.77 9.68
CA ILE A 275 -1.89 -0.11 10.50
C ILE A 275 -1.12 0.80 11.46
N LYS A 276 -1.25 0.59 12.76
CA LYS A 276 -0.58 1.38 13.79
C LYS A 276 0.66 0.67 14.31
N ALA A 277 1.73 1.41 14.58
CA ALA A 277 2.91 0.87 15.26
C ALA A 277 3.43 1.91 16.27
N ASN A 278 3.60 1.49 17.53
CA ASN A 278 3.94 2.39 18.63
C ASN A 278 5.26 2.01 19.28
N LYS A 279 6.05 3.02 19.68
CA LYS A 279 7.31 2.86 20.41
C LYS A 279 7.11 2.12 21.73
N SER A 280 6.04 2.43 22.46
CA SER A 280 5.70 1.83 23.76
C SER A 280 5.46 0.32 23.70
N ASN A 281 5.00 -0.19 22.55
CA ASN A 281 4.79 -1.62 22.32
C ASN A 281 5.88 -2.23 21.42
N ASN A 282 7.11 -1.71 21.52
CA ASN A 282 8.28 -2.16 20.76
C ASN A 282 8.00 -2.29 19.24
N TRP A 283 7.27 -1.33 18.68
CA TRP A 283 6.91 -1.27 17.25
C TRP A 283 6.10 -2.46 16.72
N GLN A 284 5.41 -3.21 17.59
CA GLN A 284 4.45 -4.20 17.14
C GLN A 284 3.34 -3.55 16.31
N LEU A 285 2.97 -4.21 15.22
CA LEU A 285 1.90 -3.75 14.34
C LEU A 285 0.55 -4.09 14.95
N ASN A 286 -0.34 -3.09 15.01
CA ASN A 286 -1.74 -3.25 15.33
C ASN A 286 -2.59 -3.06 14.06
N LEU A 287 -3.41 -4.07 13.76
CA LEU A 287 -4.29 -4.13 12.60
C LEU A 287 -5.78 -4.07 13.00
N SER A 288 -6.10 -3.68 14.24
CA SER A 288 -7.47 -3.67 14.77
C SER A 288 -8.47 -2.85 13.96
N ASP A 289 -7.99 -1.82 13.25
CA ASP A 289 -8.81 -0.99 12.35
C ASP A 289 -9.35 -1.80 11.13
N PHE A 290 -8.86 -3.03 10.91
CA PHE A 290 -9.28 -3.90 9.83
C PHE A 290 -9.99 -5.17 10.32
N GLY A 291 -11.02 -5.58 9.59
CA GLY A 291 -11.75 -6.84 9.76
C GLY A 291 -11.60 -7.75 8.54
N TYR A 292 -11.84 -9.05 8.73
CA TYR A 292 -11.77 -10.04 7.64
C TYR A 292 -13.16 -10.57 7.33
N TYR A 293 -13.60 -10.43 6.08
CA TYR A 293 -14.92 -10.93 5.71
C TYR A 293 -15.06 -12.45 5.91
N SER A 294 -14.00 -13.23 5.73
CA SER A 294 -14.05 -14.69 5.94
C SER A 294 -14.29 -15.09 7.39
N ALA A 295 -14.00 -14.19 8.33
CA ALA A 295 -14.19 -14.39 9.77
C ALA A 295 -15.49 -13.76 10.28
N GLU A 296 -15.93 -12.65 9.67
CA GLU A 296 -16.99 -11.80 10.21
C GLU A 296 -18.26 -11.76 9.34
N ALA A 297 -18.17 -12.04 8.04
CA ALA A 297 -19.34 -12.08 7.17
C ALA A 297 -20.06 -13.44 7.27
N PRO A 298 -21.41 -13.46 7.23
CA PRO A 298 -22.16 -14.70 7.23
C PRO A 298 -21.82 -15.53 5.98
N ARG A 299 -21.64 -16.84 6.15
CA ARG A 299 -21.45 -17.75 5.02
C ARG A 299 -22.81 -18.04 4.40
N ILE A 300 -23.03 -17.55 3.19
CA ILE A 300 -24.28 -17.74 2.44
C ILE A 300 -23.94 -18.55 1.20
N ASN A 301 -24.30 -19.83 1.24
CA ASN A 301 -24.07 -20.77 0.14
C ASN A 301 -25.37 -21.23 -0.50
N SER A 302 -26.53 -20.92 0.10
CA SER A 302 -27.85 -21.35 -0.33
C SER A 302 -28.91 -20.28 -0.10
N TYR A 303 -30.08 -20.45 -0.71
CA TYR A 303 -31.24 -19.59 -0.42
C TYR A 303 -31.74 -19.79 1.03
N SER A 304 -31.60 -20.98 1.60
CA SER A 304 -31.91 -21.22 3.02
C SER A 304 -31.02 -20.38 3.96
N ASP A 305 -29.72 -20.26 3.67
CA ASP A 305 -28.81 -19.42 4.47
C ASP A 305 -29.25 -17.96 4.39
N LEU A 306 -29.60 -17.50 3.18
CA LEU A 306 -30.06 -16.13 2.96
C LEU A 306 -31.40 -15.85 3.64
N ILE A 307 -32.38 -16.76 3.57
CA ILE A 307 -33.64 -16.65 4.32
C ILE A 307 -33.34 -16.49 5.81
N THR A 308 -32.47 -17.34 6.37
CA THR A 308 -32.09 -17.27 7.79
C THR A 308 -31.51 -15.90 8.17
N GLN A 309 -30.68 -15.30 7.30
CA GLN A 309 -30.13 -13.96 7.52
C GLN A 309 -31.17 -12.84 7.33
N LEU A 310 -32.16 -13.03 6.47
CA LEU A 310 -33.21 -12.03 6.22
C LEU A 310 -34.28 -12.03 7.31
N GLU A 311 -34.55 -13.17 7.93
CA GLU A 311 -35.49 -13.30 9.05
C GLU A 311 -35.05 -12.53 10.30
N THR A 312 -33.75 -12.33 10.51
CA THR A 312 -33.21 -11.56 11.65
C THR A 312 -33.32 -10.05 11.43
N ASN A 313 -33.69 -9.58 10.22
CA ASN A 313 -33.64 -8.18 9.79
C ASN A 313 -32.25 -7.52 9.94
N GLU A 314 -31.21 -8.32 10.07
CA GLU A 314 -29.82 -7.89 10.18
C GLU A 314 -28.99 -8.68 9.18
N PHE A 315 -28.60 -8.03 8.09
CA PHE A 315 -27.77 -8.66 7.06
C PHE A 315 -26.47 -7.86 6.88
N PRO A 316 -25.46 -8.10 7.73
CA PRO A 316 -24.20 -7.39 7.66
C PRO A 316 -23.47 -7.71 6.36
N PHE A 317 -22.79 -6.70 5.79
CA PHE A 317 -22.02 -6.80 4.55
C PHE A 317 -22.86 -7.20 3.32
N PHE A 318 -24.15 -6.86 3.34
CA PHE A 318 -25.13 -7.17 2.30
C PHE A 318 -24.64 -6.88 0.88
N GLU A 319 -23.92 -5.78 0.66
CA GLU A 319 -23.45 -5.32 -0.64
C GLU A 319 -22.59 -6.37 -1.36
N ARG A 320 -21.86 -7.20 -0.60
CA ARG A 320 -21.03 -8.30 -1.15
C ARG A 320 -21.86 -9.43 -1.72
N TYR A 321 -23.10 -9.56 -1.26
CA TYR A 321 -24.05 -10.57 -1.72
C TYR A 321 -25.08 -9.97 -2.68
N SER A 322 -24.87 -8.75 -3.19
CA SER A 322 -25.86 -8.03 -4.01
C SER A 322 -26.32 -8.82 -5.23
N ASP A 323 -25.42 -9.49 -5.95
CA ASP A 323 -25.78 -10.29 -7.12
C ASP A 323 -26.54 -11.56 -6.75
N PHE A 324 -26.11 -12.23 -5.68
CA PHE A 324 -26.81 -13.39 -5.13
C PHE A 324 -28.20 -13.02 -4.63
N PHE A 325 -28.31 -11.86 -3.97
CA PHE A 325 -29.56 -11.31 -3.49
C PHE A 325 -30.50 -10.92 -4.63
N LYS A 326 -30.03 -10.33 -5.73
CA LYS A 326 -30.89 -10.02 -6.90
C LYS A 326 -31.54 -11.28 -7.48
N LEU A 327 -30.80 -12.39 -7.53
CA LEU A 327 -31.33 -13.70 -7.94
C LEU A 327 -32.40 -14.19 -6.96
N PHE A 328 -32.06 -14.22 -5.67
CA PHE A 328 -33.01 -14.59 -4.62
C PHE A 328 -34.26 -13.71 -4.62
N TYR A 329 -34.11 -12.39 -4.80
CA TYR A 329 -35.20 -11.43 -4.78
C TYR A 329 -36.23 -11.71 -5.87
N GLU A 330 -35.80 -11.97 -7.11
CA GLU A 330 -36.70 -12.33 -8.21
C GLU A 330 -37.50 -13.59 -7.86
N ASP A 331 -36.81 -14.68 -7.50
CA ASP A 331 -37.43 -15.97 -7.18
C ASP A 331 -38.36 -15.87 -5.95
N PHE A 332 -37.97 -15.08 -4.94
CA PHE A 332 -38.77 -14.82 -3.74
C PHE A 332 -40.04 -14.04 -4.06
N MET A 333 -39.94 -12.99 -4.87
CA MET A 333 -41.08 -12.15 -5.24
C MET A 333 -42.11 -12.91 -6.07
N ASP A 334 -41.66 -13.79 -6.98
CA ASP A 334 -42.57 -14.61 -7.76
C ASP A 334 -43.32 -15.63 -6.90
N ALA A 335 -42.60 -16.32 -6.01
CA ALA A 335 -43.21 -17.28 -5.08
C ALA A 335 -44.16 -16.59 -4.08
N TYR A 336 -43.74 -15.47 -3.47
CA TYR A 336 -44.58 -14.70 -2.55
C TYR A 336 -45.80 -14.13 -3.25
N GLY A 337 -45.61 -13.59 -4.46
CA GLY A 337 -46.67 -13.01 -5.27
C GLY A 337 -47.75 -14.00 -5.67
N THR A 338 -47.36 -15.26 -5.89
CA THR A 338 -48.26 -16.33 -6.29
C THR A 338 -48.99 -16.90 -5.07
N THR A 339 -48.26 -17.31 -4.04
CA THR A 339 -48.82 -18.00 -2.86
C THR A 339 -49.49 -17.02 -1.89
N CYS A 340 -48.85 -15.88 -1.62
CA CYS A 340 -49.28 -14.91 -0.61
C CYS A 340 -50.00 -13.70 -1.20
N ARG A 341 -50.67 -13.89 -2.33
CA ARG A 341 -51.36 -12.83 -3.07
C ARG A 341 -52.27 -11.95 -2.19
N ASN A 342 -52.98 -12.56 -1.24
CA ASN A 342 -53.93 -11.86 -0.36
C ASN A 342 -53.26 -10.89 0.61
N ASN A 343 -51.96 -11.02 0.85
CA ASN A 343 -51.20 -10.10 1.70
C ASN A 343 -50.69 -8.86 0.94
N LEU A 344 -50.83 -8.83 -0.38
CA LEU A 344 -50.31 -7.76 -1.22
C LEU A 344 -51.36 -6.68 -1.49
N SER A 345 -50.96 -5.41 -1.32
CA SER A 345 -51.79 -4.25 -1.64
C SER A 345 -51.45 -3.69 -3.04
N ASN A 346 -52.47 -3.24 -3.77
CA ASN A 346 -52.33 -2.58 -5.09
C ASN A 346 -51.29 -3.24 -6.02
N VAL A 347 -51.63 -4.39 -6.61
CA VAL A 347 -50.65 -5.21 -7.35
C VAL A 347 -50.64 -4.96 -8.85
N THR A 348 -49.49 -5.23 -9.45
CA THR A 348 -49.30 -5.45 -10.87
C THR A 348 -49.20 -6.94 -11.14
N LYS A 349 -49.91 -7.43 -12.17
CA LYS A 349 -49.84 -8.82 -12.64
C LYS A 349 -48.65 -8.97 -13.59
N ILE A 350 -47.84 -9.99 -13.35
CA ILE A 350 -46.76 -10.41 -14.24
C ILE A 350 -47.18 -11.74 -14.86
N SER A 351 -46.93 -11.91 -16.16
CA SER A 351 -47.23 -13.15 -16.88
C SER A 351 -46.00 -13.56 -17.67
N ILE A 352 -45.45 -14.72 -17.31
CA ILE A 352 -44.23 -15.28 -17.89
C ILE A 352 -44.66 -16.40 -18.83
N HIS A 353 -44.32 -16.23 -20.11
CA HIS A 353 -44.58 -17.21 -21.16
C HIS A 353 -43.29 -17.95 -21.48
N ALA A 354 -43.32 -19.28 -21.38
CA ALA A 354 -42.22 -20.12 -21.83
C ALA A 354 -42.40 -20.47 -23.31
N PHE A 355 -41.33 -20.44 -24.09
CA PHE A 355 -41.34 -20.81 -25.50
C PHE A 355 -40.16 -21.75 -25.81
N GLU A 356 -40.41 -22.80 -26.59
CA GLU A 356 -39.37 -23.58 -27.27
C GLU A 356 -39.10 -22.94 -28.63
N SER A 357 -37.89 -22.43 -28.83
CA SER A 357 -37.43 -21.93 -30.13
C SER A 357 -36.45 -22.90 -30.77
N ARG A 358 -36.66 -23.24 -32.05
CA ARG A 358 -35.71 -24.03 -32.86
C ARG A 358 -35.02 -23.15 -33.87
N TYR A 359 -33.73 -23.34 -34.04
CA TYR A 359 -32.88 -22.59 -34.98
C TYR A 359 -32.24 -23.55 -35.99
N ASN A 360 -32.02 -23.11 -37.22
CA ASN A 360 -31.28 -23.88 -38.22
C ASN A 360 -29.76 -23.76 -38.01
N SER A 361 -28.99 -24.46 -38.84
CA SER A 361 -27.52 -24.44 -38.81
C SER A 361 -26.91 -23.05 -39.02
N ASP A 362 -27.64 -22.15 -39.67
CA ASP A 362 -27.21 -20.78 -39.96
C ASP A 362 -27.66 -19.78 -38.88
N GLY A 363 -28.32 -20.25 -37.82
CA GLY A 363 -28.79 -19.43 -36.71
C GLY A 363 -30.14 -18.73 -36.92
N PHE A 364 -30.87 -19.03 -38.00
CA PHE A 364 -32.22 -18.51 -38.23
C PHE A 364 -33.27 -19.31 -37.46
N LYS A 365 -34.22 -18.60 -36.82
CA LYS A 365 -35.34 -19.21 -36.08
C LYS A 365 -36.27 -19.92 -37.07
N ILE A 366 -36.41 -21.24 -36.95
CA ILE A 366 -37.30 -22.09 -37.76
C ILE A 366 -38.71 -22.11 -37.17
N SER A 367 -38.81 -22.23 -35.84
CA SER A 367 -40.10 -22.35 -35.16
C SER A 367 -40.02 -21.84 -33.73
N GLU A 368 -41.16 -21.42 -33.20
CA GLU A 368 -41.34 -21.02 -31.81
C GLU A 368 -42.69 -21.55 -31.33
N THR A 369 -42.69 -22.34 -30.26
CA THR A 369 -43.90 -22.97 -29.72
C THR A 369 -44.05 -22.59 -28.25
N SER A 370 -45.23 -22.12 -27.84
CA SER A 370 -45.51 -21.83 -26.43
C SER A 370 -45.51 -23.13 -25.61
N LEU A 371 -44.81 -23.13 -24.49
CA LEU A 371 -44.71 -24.26 -23.57
C LEU A 371 -45.68 -24.05 -22.41
N GLY A 372 -46.85 -24.67 -22.51
CA GLY A 372 -47.86 -24.69 -21.45
C GLY A 372 -48.51 -23.33 -21.18
N GLU A 373 -49.26 -23.29 -20.07
CA GLU A 373 -49.92 -22.08 -19.59
C GLU A 373 -48.92 -21.06 -19.01
N PRO A 374 -49.19 -19.75 -19.13
CA PRO A 374 -48.31 -18.72 -18.59
C PRO A 374 -48.23 -18.82 -17.06
N GLN A 375 -47.02 -18.73 -16.52
CA GLN A 375 -46.85 -18.56 -15.08
C GLN A 375 -47.27 -17.13 -14.69
N VAL A 376 -48.18 -17.02 -13.73
CA VAL A 376 -48.69 -15.73 -13.26
C VAL A 376 -48.20 -15.46 -11.85
N SER A 377 -47.52 -14.33 -11.66
CA SER A 377 -47.14 -13.81 -10.34
C SER A 377 -47.67 -12.38 -10.14
N TYR A 378 -47.68 -11.92 -8.90
CA TYR A 378 -48.18 -10.59 -8.55
C TYR A 378 -47.18 -9.87 -7.65
N VAL A 379 -46.93 -8.59 -7.95
CA VAL A 379 -46.01 -7.75 -7.16
C VAL A 379 -46.72 -6.45 -6.82
N GLU A 380 -46.53 -5.91 -5.61
CA GLU A 380 -47.07 -4.58 -5.30
C GLU A 380 -46.53 -3.54 -6.29
N THR A 381 -47.40 -2.72 -6.84
CA THR A 381 -47.08 -1.80 -7.96
C THR A 381 -45.88 -0.89 -7.64
N LYS A 382 -45.74 -0.46 -6.38
CA LYS A 382 -44.61 0.34 -5.90
C LYS A 382 -43.22 -0.34 -6.01
N TYR A 383 -43.16 -1.66 -6.13
CA TYR A 383 -41.91 -2.43 -6.23
C TYR A 383 -41.69 -3.03 -7.63
N PHE A 384 -42.64 -2.86 -8.54
CA PHE A 384 -42.60 -3.44 -9.90
C PHE A 384 -41.35 -3.02 -10.69
N ASN A 385 -40.94 -1.75 -10.61
CA ASN A 385 -39.76 -1.26 -11.30
C ASN A 385 -38.46 -1.90 -10.79
N ILE A 386 -38.34 -2.12 -9.47
CA ILE A 386 -37.18 -2.79 -8.87
C ILE A 386 -37.14 -4.26 -9.29
N TYR A 387 -38.29 -4.93 -9.25
CA TYR A 387 -38.43 -6.30 -9.74
C TYR A 387 -37.98 -6.42 -11.20
N ASN A 388 -38.48 -5.57 -12.10
CA ASN A 388 -38.09 -5.62 -13.52
C ASN A 388 -36.60 -5.33 -13.73
N LYS A 389 -36.01 -4.39 -12.98
CA LYS A 389 -34.56 -4.10 -13.03
C LYS A 389 -33.77 -5.36 -12.67
N PHE A 390 -34.12 -6.06 -11.59
CA PHE A 390 -33.41 -7.26 -11.17
C PHE A 390 -33.67 -8.46 -12.07
N ALA A 391 -34.91 -8.68 -12.52
CA ALA A 391 -35.25 -9.72 -13.48
C ALA A 391 -34.49 -9.55 -14.81
N ALA A 392 -34.40 -8.32 -15.33
CA ALA A 392 -33.61 -8.04 -16.53
C ALA A 392 -32.11 -8.32 -16.32
N TYR A 393 -31.55 -7.89 -15.18
CA TYR A 393 -30.17 -8.19 -14.79
C TYR A 393 -29.92 -9.70 -14.72
N ASN A 394 -30.78 -10.44 -14.03
CA ASN A 394 -30.65 -11.88 -13.83
C ASN A 394 -30.75 -12.64 -15.15
N LYS A 395 -31.66 -12.26 -16.06
CA LYS A 395 -31.75 -12.88 -17.40
C LYS A 395 -30.43 -12.76 -18.17
N GLN A 396 -29.80 -11.59 -18.13
CA GLN A 396 -28.50 -11.37 -18.78
C GLN A 396 -27.38 -12.16 -18.09
N THR A 397 -27.31 -12.10 -16.76
CA THR A 397 -26.24 -12.72 -15.96
C THR A 397 -26.31 -14.25 -15.98
N VAL A 398 -27.50 -14.83 -15.86
CA VAL A 398 -27.70 -16.30 -15.91
C VAL A 398 -27.37 -16.83 -17.29
N MET A 399 -27.80 -16.16 -18.36
CA MET A 399 -27.39 -16.53 -19.72
C MET A 399 -25.89 -16.41 -19.92
N TYR A 400 -25.29 -15.28 -19.50
CA TYR A 400 -23.85 -15.11 -19.57
C TYR A 400 -23.09 -16.22 -18.83
N ASN A 401 -23.50 -16.59 -17.62
CA ASN A 401 -22.83 -17.64 -16.84
C ASN A 401 -23.00 -19.03 -17.47
N ILE A 402 -24.19 -19.35 -18.01
CA ILE A 402 -24.42 -20.59 -18.75
C ILE A 402 -23.55 -20.64 -20.01
N PHE A 403 -23.52 -19.56 -20.80
CA PHE A 403 -22.69 -19.48 -21.99
C PHE A 403 -21.19 -19.49 -21.67
N LYS A 404 -20.76 -18.77 -20.64
CA LYS A 404 -19.37 -18.77 -20.17
C LYS A 404 -18.94 -20.16 -19.74
N ALA A 405 -19.72 -20.84 -18.88
CA ALA A 405 -19.43 -22.20 -18.45
C ALA A 405 -19.44 -23.19 -19.63
N TYR A 406 -20.34 -23.02 -20.60
CA TYR A 406 -20.37 -23.82 -21.82
C TYR A 406 -19.15 -23.58 -22.72
N LEU A 407 -18.72 -22.33 -22.89
CA LEU A 407 -17.59 -21.92 -23.73
C LEU A 407 -16.23 -22.23 -23.08
N GLU A 408 -16.10 -22.06 -21.76
CA GLU A 408 -14.92 -22.47 -20.99
C GLU A 408 -14.84 -24.01 -20.91
N GLY A 409 -16.00 -24.67 -20.76
CA GLY A 409 -16.16 -26.12 -20.77
C GLY A 409 -15.91 -26.78 -22.14
N LYS A 410 -15.98 -26.03 -23.26
CA LYS A 410 -15.61 -26.51 -24.60
C LYS A 410 -14.13 -26.90 -24.71
N SER A 411 -13.27 -26.47 -23.78
CA SER A 411 -11.90 -27.00 -23.74
C SER A 411 -11.80 -28.42 -23.18
N GLN A 412 -12.84 -28.97 -22.52
CA GLN A 412 -12.79 -30.26 -21.81
C GLN A 412 -14.04 -31.15 -21.85
N ASN A 413 -15.05 -30.93 -22.72
CA ASN A 413 -16.30 -31.74 -22.74
C ASN A 413 -17.04 -31.82 -21.39
N ASN A 414 -16.91 -30.82 -20.51
CA ASN A 414 -17.48 -30.87 -19.17
C ASN A 414 -18.73 -29.98 -19.04
N ILE A 415 -19.92 -30.56 -19.20
CA ILE A 415 -21.23 -29.89 -19.05
C ILE A 415 -21.62 -29.71 -17.57
N GLU A 416 -20.91 -30.39 -16.65
CA GLU A 416 -21.24 -30.44 -15.23
C GLU A 416 -21.38 -29.06 -14.55
N PRO A 417 -20.55 -28.03 -14.84
CA PRO A 417 -20.72 -26.70 -14.24
C PRO A 417 -22.03 -26.00 -14.63
N VAL A 418 -22.49 -26.19 -15.88
CA VAL A 418 -23.78 -25.65 -16.35
C VAL A 418 -24.92 -26.36 -15.63
N ARG A 419 -24.84 -27.70 -15.52
CA ARG A 419 -25.83 -28.50 -14.80
C ARG A 419 -25.92 -28.10 -13.33
N GLN A 420 -24.80 -27.92 -12.65
CA GLN A 420 -24.76 -27.50 -11.24
C GLN A 420 -25.37 -26.11 -11.03
N ALA A 421 -25.12 -25.15 -11.93
CA ALA A 421 -25.73 -23.83 -11.85
C ALA A 421 -27.27 -23.87 -12.01
N ILE A 422 -27.78 -24.71 -12.92
CA ILE A 422 -29.22 -24.90 -13.11
C ILE A 422 -29.84 -25.59 -11.89
N LEU A 423 -29.24 -26.68 -11.42
CA LEU A 423 -29.70 -27.41 -10.23
C LEU A 423 -29.73 -26.52 -8.99
N PHE A 424 -28.69 -25.71 -8.78
CA PHE A 424 -28.63 -24.74 -7.69
C PHE A 424 -29.86 -23.81 -7.66
N ARG A 425 -30.25 -23.25 -8.82
CA ARG A 425 -31.42 -22.36 -8.90
C ARG A 425 -32.74 -23.11 -8.70
N LEU A 426 -32.87 -24.31 -9.25
CA LEU A 426 -34.07 -25.15 -9.07
C LEU A 426 -34.27 -25.52 -7.59
N GLU A 427 -33.21 -25.98 -6.93
CA GLU A 427 -33.21 -26.30 -5.50
C GLU A 427 -33.52 -25.04 -4.66
N GLY A 428 -32.91 -23.91 -4.98
CA GLY A 428 -33.20 -22.63 -4.33
C GLY A 428 -34.68 -22.23 -4.46
N SER A 429 -35.24 -22.30 -5.66
CA SER A 429 -36.65 -22.00 -5.89
C SER A 429 -37.58 -22.95 -5.12
N GLN A 430 -37.24 -24.24 -5.03
CA GLN A 430 -37.98 -25.19 -4.20
C GLN A 430 -37.92 -24.84 -2.71
N GLN A 431 -36.75 -24.41 -2.20
CA GLN A 431 -36.58 -23.96 -0.82
C GLN A 431 -37.45 -22.74 -0.51
N ILE A 432 -37.44 -21.72 -1.39
CA ILE A 432 -38.29 -20.53 -1.27
C ILE A 432 -39.77 -20.92 -1.26
N ASN A 433 -40.21 -21.71 -2.24
CA ASN A 433 -41.61 -22.12 -2.36
C ASN A 433 -42.07 -22.88 -1.12
N LYS A 434 -41.26 -23.83 -0.62
CA LYS A 434 -41.56 -24.57 0.62
C LYS A 434 -41.68 -23.62 1.81
N TYR A 435 -40.74 -22.70 1.96
CA TYR A 435 -40.74 -21.74 3.06
C TYR A 435 -41.96 -20.81 3.01
N ILE A 436 -42.31 -20.25 1.85
CA ILE A 436 -43.46 -19.33 1.71
C ILE A 436 -44.78 -20.07 1.89
N ASN A 437 -44.94 -21.25 1.30
CA ASN A 437 -46.17 -22.05 1.43
C ASN A 437 -46.49 -22.38 2.89
N SER A 438 -45.47 -22.61 3.72
CA SER A 438 -45.65 -22.92 5.14
C SER A 438 -45.89 -21.70 6.02
N ASN A 439 -45.52 -20.48 5.59
CA ASN A 439 -45.44 -19.31 6.48
C ASN A 439 -46.25 -18.10 6.00
N CYS A 440 -47.16 -18.28 5.04
CA CYS A 440 -47.84 -17.15 4.38
C CYS A 440 -48.57 -16.19 5.33
N ASN A 441 -49.11 -16.69 6.43
CA ASN A 441 -49.79 -15.89 7.45
C ASN A 441 -48.89 -15.48 8.63
N ASP A 442 -47.62 -15.89 8.64
CA ASP A 442 -46.66 -15.60 9.71
C ASP A 442 -46.21 -14.12 9.64
N ALA A 443 -46.16 -13.47 10.81
CA ALA A 443 -45.62 -12.14 10.98
C ALA A 443 -44.14 -12.04 10.58
N LYS A 444 -43.35 -13.11 10.79
CA LYS A 444 -41.93 -13.15 10.40
C LYS A 444 -41.75 -13.04 8.90
N LEU A 445 -42.52 -13.79 8.12
CA LEU A 445 -42.46 -13.71 6.65
C LEU A 445 -42.88 -12.32 6.15
N LYS A 446 -43.88 -11.68 6.78
CA LYS A 446 -44.28 -10.31 6.46
C LYS A 446 -43.17 -9.29 6.79
N ALA A 447 -42.51 -9.45 7.92
CA ALA A 447 -41.36 -8.61 8.29
C ALA A 447 -40.20 -8.79 7.28
N MET A 448 -39.88 -10.04 6.94
CA MET A 448 -38.85 -10.37 5.96
C MET A 448 -39.16 -9.78 4.59
N TYR A 449 -40.43 -9.86 4.13
CA TYR A 449 -40.87 -9.22 2.90
C TYR A 449 -40.54 -7.72 2.90
N ASN A 450 -40.92 -6.99 3.96
CA ASN A 450 -40.63 -5.55 4.07
C ASN A 450 -39.12 -5.26 4.11
N TYR A 451 -38.35 -6.09 4.80
CA TYR A 451 -36.90 -5.93 4.89
C TYR A 451 -36.19 -6.17 3.55
N ILE A 452 -36.59 -7.21 2.80
CA ILE A 452 -36.11 -7.47 1.44
C ILE A 452 -36.37 -6.26 0.54
N GLN A 453 -37.53 -5.61 0.65
CA GLN A 453 -37.83 -4.39 -0.12
C GLN A 453 -36.93 -3.22 0.26
N LYS A 454 -36.59 -3.07 1.55
CA LYS A 454 -35.64 -2.06 2.02
C LYS A 454 -34.25 -2.28 1.44
N LEU A 455 -33.75 -3.52 1.47
CA LEU A 455 -32.46 -3.90 0.91
C LEU A 455 -32.43 -3.75 -0.62
N ALA A 456 -33.51 -4.11 -1.32
CA ALA A 456 -33.58 -3.96 -2.77
C ALA A 456 -33.54 -2.49 -3.22
N ARG A 457 -34.05 -1.55 -2.41
CA ARG A 457 -33.98 -0.12 -2.68
C ARG A 457 -32.59 0.49 -2.50
N SER A 458 -31.68 -0.16 -1.76
CA SER A 458 -30.31 0.31 -1.58
C SER A 458 -29.35 -0.13 -2.71
N LEU A 459 -29.84 -0.89 -3.70
CA LEU A 459 -29.10 -1.40 -4.87
C LEU A 459 -29.63 -0.82 -6.21
#